data_AF-A0A7V9HYZ5-F1
#
_entry.id   AF-A0A7V9HYZ5-F1
#
_cell.length_a   1.000
_cell.length_b   1.000
_cell.length_c   1.000
_cell.angle_alpha   90.00
_cell.angle_beta   90.00
_cell.angle_gamma   90.00
#
_symmetry.space_group_name_H-M   'P 1'
#
loop_
_entity.id
_entity.type
_entity.pdbx_description
1 polymer ?
#
loop_
_entity_poly.entity_id
_entity_poly.type
_entity_poly.pdbx_seq_one_letter_code
_entity_poly.pdbx_strand_id
1 'polypeptide(L)'
;MHKPRDKAKVEVAVQVVERWILARLAIRQLLTALNQRPFKKLPGSRRSQFEALDQPALRPLPDPAYEYAEWRKARVSLDYHVEVEKHYYSVPHSLLRKQLDVRLTEKTIELFHRGQRVALHVRSRRQGSHSTNAEHMPRAHRAHLEWTPGRLLNWAVEVGPHTRDLVKHLLWNRPHPEMGSSARITCRSNIRSPFKYTPFVD
;
A
#
# COMPACT_ATOMS: atom_id res chain seq x y z
N MET A 1 -43.08 -9.15 6.30
CA MET A 1 -42.19 -9.35 5.13
C MET A 1 -42.83 -8.68 3.93
N HIS A 2 -42.24 -7.62 3.38
CA HIS A 2 -42.86 -6.86 2.29
C HIS A 2 -42.59 -7.56 0.96
N LYS A 3 -43.63 -7.84 0.17
CA LYS A 3 -43.51 -8.54 -1.12
C LYS A 3 -43.18 -7.50 -2.21
N PRO A 4 -42.14 -7.72 -3.04
CA PRO A 4 -41.72 -6.73 -4.03
C PRO A 4 -42.78 -6.55 -5.12
N ARG A 5 -43.29 -5.32 -5.27
CA ARG A 5 -44.37 -4.96 -6.21
C ARG A 5 -43.96 -5.08 -7.69
N ASP A 6 -42.70 -4.76 -8.02
CA ASP A 6 -42.25 -4.65 -9.42
C ASP A 6 -41.44 -5.86 -9.93
N LYS A 7 -41.35 -6.93 -9.12
CA LYS A 7 -40.53 -8.11 -9.41
C LYS A 7 -40.77 -8.68 -10.83
N ALA A 8 -42.03 -8.87 -11.21
CA ALA A 8 -42.37 -9.43 -12.52
C ALA A 8 -41.96 -8.53 -13.69
N LYS A 9 -42.05 -7.20 -13.55
CA LYS A 9 -41.64 -6.25 -14.60
C LYS A 9 -40.12 -6.25 -14.78
N VAL A 10 -39.38 -6.30 -13.66
CA VAL A 10 -37.92 -6.36 -13.65
C VAL A 10 -37.42 -7.66 -14.28
N GLU A 11 -37.98 -8.80 -13.91
CA GLU A 11 -37.60 -10.11 -14.48
C GLU A 11 -37.81 -10.17 -15.99
N VAL A 12 -38.96 -9.68 -16.48
CA VAL A 12 -39.23 -9.61 -17.93
C VAL A 12 -38.23 -8.69 -18.65
N ALA A 13 -37.85 -7.57 -18.03
CA ALA A 13 -36.85 -6.67 -18.59
C ALA A 13 -35.46 -7.34 -18.69
N VAL A 14 -35.05 -8.06 -17.63
CA VAL A 14 -33.79 -8.85 -17.62
C VAL A 14 -33.81 -9.88 -18.75
N GLN A 15 -34.88 -10.68 -18.86
CA GLN A 15 -35.01 -11.69 -19.92
C GLN A 15 -34.96 -11.10 -21.33
N VAL A 16 -35.41 -9.86 -21.54
CA VAL A 16 -35.30 -9.18 -22.84
C VAL A 16 -33.84 -8.88 -23.15
N VAL A 17 -33.09 -8.35 -22.18
CA VAL A 17 -31.65 -8.05 -22.32
C VAL A 17 -30.85 -9.32 -22.57
N GLU A 18 -31.06 -10.38 -21.76
CA GLU A 18 -30.35 -11.65 -21.90
C GLU A 18 -30.53 -12.25 -23.30
N ARG A 19 -31.77 -12.34 -23.79
CA ARG A 19 -32.07 -12.91 -25.12
C ARG A 19 -31.51 -12.09 -26.27
N TRP A 20 -31.44 -10.77 -26.14
CA TRP A 20 -31.03 -9.88 -27.22
C TRP A 20 -29.53 -9.64 -27.30
N ILE A 21 -28.87 -9.59 -26.14
CA ILE A 21 -27.51 -9.09 -26.01
C ILE A 21 -26.54 -10.20 -25.63
N LEU A 22 -26.83 -11.02 -24.60
CA LEU A 22 -25.83 -11.96 -24.08
C LEU A 22 -25.44 -13.05 -25.08
N ALA A 23 -26.37 -13.47 -25.95
CA ALA A 23 -26.09 -14.47 -26.99
C ALA A 23 -25.21 -13.95 -28.14
N ARG A 24 -24.87 -12.65 -28.18
CA ARG A 24 -24.20 -12.00 -29.31
C ARG A 24 -22.99 -11.18 -28.83
N LEU A 25 -21.83 -11.35 -29.44
CA LEU A 25 -20.56 -10.70 -29.05
C LEU A 25 -20.49 -9.17 -29.35
N ALA A 26 -21.60 -8.54 -29.75
CA ALA A 26 -21.67 -7.13 -30.17
C ALA A 26 -22.45 -6.24 -29.17
N ILE A 27 -22.09 -6.32 -27.89
CA ILE A 27 -22.86 -5.75 -26.75
C ILE A 27 -23.23 -4.27 -26.95
N ARG A 28 -22.26 -3.41 -27.30
CA ARG A 28 -22.45 -1.96 -27.38
C ARG A 28 -23.47 -1.55 -28.45
N GLN A 29 -23.38 -2.16 -29.63
CA GLN A 29 -24.28 -1.89 -30.75
C GLN A 29 -25.70 -2.37 -30.43
N LEU A 30 -25.82 -3.60 -29.89
CA LEU A 30 -27.10 -4.20 -29.54
C LEU A 30 -27.79 -3.47 -28.39
N LEU A 31 -27.03 -2.99 -27.41
CA LEU A 31 -27.56 -2.15 -26.33
C LEU A 31 -28.17 -0.86 -26.88
N THR A 32 -27.47 -0.20 -27.79
CA THR A 32 -27.96 1.03 -28.42
C THR A 32 -29.25 0.76 -29.20
N ALA A 33 -29.26 -0.28 -30.03
CA ALA A 33 -30.43 -0.70 -30.80
C ALA A 33 -31.62 -1.10 -29.89
N LEU A 34 -31.37 -1.82 -28.80
CA LEU A 34 -32.40 -2.23 -27.85
C LEU A 34 -33.04 -1.03 -27.14
N ASN A 35 -32.22 -0.04 -26.77
CA ASN A 35 -32.70 1.15 -26.07
C ASN A 35 -33.52 2.07 -26.98
N GLN A 36 -33.18 2.15 -28.28
CA GLN A 36 -33.93 2.92 -29.27
C GLN A 36 -35.21 2.22 -29.75
N ARG A 37 -35.32 0.90 -29.55
CA ARG A 37 -36.46 0.12 -30.04
C ARG A 37 -37.79 0.58 -29.40
N PRO A 38 -38.84 0.81 -30.21
CA PRO A 38 -40.17 1.12 -29.70
C PRO A 38 -40.72 0.01 -28.80
N PHE A 39 -41.48 0.41 -27.78
CA PHE A 39 -42.22 -0.56 -26.96
C PHE A 39 -43.36 -1.20 -27.75
N LYS A 40 -43.78 -2.40 -27.33
CA LYS A 40 -44.92 -3.10 -27.95
C LYS A 40 -46.29 -2.59 -27.48
N LYS A 41 -46.37 -2.09 -26.24
CA LYS A 41 -47.64 -1.73 -25.56
C LYS A 41 -47.67 -0.29 -25.05
N LEU A 42 -46.56 0.44 -25.18
CA LEU A 42 -46.39 1.80 -24.66
C LEU A 42 -45.88 2.70 -25.79
N PRO A 43 -46.17 4.00 -25.75
CA PRO A 43 -45.55 4.94 -26.68
C PRO A 43 -44.06 5.13 -26.37
N GLY A 44 -43.29 5.45 -27.42
CA GLY A 44 -41.86 5.74 -27.31
C GLY A 44 -40.98 4.49 -27.17
N SER A 45 -39.78 4.70 -26.62
CA SER A 45 -38.72 3.71 -26.43
C SER A 45 -38.12 3.82 -25.03
N ARG A 46 -37.25 2.87 -24.66
CA ARG A 46 -36.51 2.92 -23.38
C ARG A 46 -35.68 4.20 -23.31
N ARG A 47 -35.09 4.61 -24.43
CA ARG A 47 -34.32 5.84 -24.55
C ARG A 47 -35.18 7.07 -24.25
N SER A 48 -36.35 7.18 -24.88
CA SER A 48 -37.21 8.36 -24.68
C SER A 48 -37.77 8.43 -23.25
N GLN A 49 -38.07 7.29 -22.62
CA GLN A 49 -38.48 7.26 -21.21
C GLN A 49 -37.34 7.66 -20.27
N PHE A 50 -36.12 7.19 -20.52
CA PHE A 50 -34.94 7.59 -19.76
C PHE A 50 -34.70 9.10 -19.83
N GLU A 51 -34.77 9.69 -21.01
CA GLU A 51 -34.57 11.13 -21.21
C GLU A 51 -35.66 11.97 -20.53
N ALA A 52 -36.91 11.49 -20.54
CA ALA A 52 -38.04 12.22 -19.96
C ALA A 52 -38.13 12.12 -18.42
N LEU A 53 -37.72 10.98 -17.83
CA LEU A 53 -37.96 10.68 -16.42
C LEU A 53 -36.66 10.60 -15.61
N ASP A 54 -35.71 9.78 -16.06
CA ASP A 54 -34.51 9.47 -15.29
C ASP A 54 -33.46 10.58 -15.42
N GLN A 55 -33.15 11.01 -16.65
CA GLN A 55 -32.11 12.00 -16.94
C GLN A 55 -32.22 13.30 -16.11
N PRO A 56 -33.38 13.95 -15.95
CA PRO A 56 -33.49 15.15 -15.12
C PRO A 56 -33.34 14.88 -13.62
N ALA A 57 -33.55 13.64 -13.16
CA ALA A 57 -33.38 13.24 -11.77
C ALA A 57 -31.94 12.78 -11.44
N LEU A 58 -31.11 12.53 -12.46
CA LEU A 58 -29.73 12.09 -12.27
C LEU A 58 -28.81 13.26 -11.86
N ARG A 59 -27.87 12.95 -10.97
CA ARG A 59 -26.74 13.84 -10.67
C ARG A 59 -25.74 13.80 -11.82
N PRO A 60 -24.94 14.88 -12.02
CA PRO A 60 -23.84 14.85 -12.98
C PRO A 60 -22.90 13.67 -12.68
N LEU A 61 -22.34 13.10 -13.74
CA LEU A 61 -21.34 12.05 -13.61
C LEU A 61 -20.16 12.61 -12.81
N PRO A 62 -19.73 11.95 -11.71
CA PRO A 62 -18.53 12.37 -11.00
C PRO A 62 -17.32 12.34 -11.93
N ASP A 63 -16.48 13.39 -11.87
CA ASP A 63 -15.23 13.46 -12.63
C ASP A 63 -14.29 12.25 -12.40
N PRO A 64 -14.08 11.77 -11.16
CA PRO A 64 -13.30 10.56 -10.96
C PRO A 64 -14.12 9.34 -11.36
N ALA A 65 -13.56 8.53 -12.26
CA ALA A 65 -14.09 7.21 -12.56
C ALA A 65 -14.20 6.37 -11.29
N TYR A 66 -15.24 5.52 -11.21
CA TYR A 66 -15.41 4.60 -10.10
C TYR A 66 -14.18 3.69 -9.96
N GLU A 67 -13.51 3.75 -8.81
CA GLU A 67 -12.35 2.93 -8.50
C GLU A 67 -12.79 1.72 -7.66
N TYR A 68 -12.70 0.54 -8.24
CA TYR A 68 -12.94 -0.71 -7.51
C TYR A 68 -11.87 -0.91 -6.44
N ALA A 69 -12.29 -1.23 -5.22
CA ALA A 69 -11.39 -1.49 -4.11
C ALA A 69 -11.76 -2.78 -3.38
N GLU A 70 -10.76 -3.61 -3.11
CA GLU A 70 -10.90 -4.79 -2.26
C GLU A 70 -10.49 -4.46 -0.83
N TRP A 71 -11.19 -5.05 0.13
CA TRP A 71 -10.85 -4.95 1.55
C TRP A 71 -10.33 -6.27 2.07
N ARG A 72 -9.20 -6.23 2.76
CA ARG A 72 -8.59 -7.39 3.42
C ARG A 72 -8.13 -7.01 4.81
N LYS A 73 -7.89 -8.02 5.65
CA LYS A 73 -7.26 -7.82 6.96
C LYS A 73 -5.86 -8.43 6.93
N ALA A 74 -4.89 -7.71 7.47
CA ALA A 74 -3.52 -8.19 7.53
C ALA A 74 -2.88 -7.80 8.88
N ARG A 75 -1.98 -8.65 9.37
CA ARG A 75 -1.29 -8.43 10.64
C ARG A 75 0.09 -7.86 10.38
N VAL A 76 0.49 -6.89 11.19
CA VAL A 76 1.81 -6.27 11.12
C VAL A 76 2.85 -7.23 11.70
N SER A 77 3.86 -7.56 10.89
CA SER A 77 5.02 -8.37 11.26
C SER A 77 5.98 -7.61 12.18
N LEU A 78 6.91 -8.33 12.81
CA LEU A 78 7.88 -7.75 13.76
C LEU A 78 8.85 -6.75 13.11
N ASP A 79 9.06 -6.89 11.81
CA ASP A 79 9.87 -6.04 10.95
C ASP A 79 9.08 -4.82 10.43
N TYR A 80 7.98 -4.42 11.08
CA TYR A 80 7.14 -3.27 10.72
C TYR A 80 6.59 -3.29 9.28
N HIS A 81 6.44 -4.48 8.68
CA HIS A 81 5.81 -4.67 7.38
C HIS A 81 4.50 -5.44 7.47
N VAL A 82 3.66 -5.28 6.45
CA VAL A 82 2.45 -6.03 6.20
C VAL A 82 2.57 -6.69 4.84
N GLU A 83 2.32 -8.00 4.79
CA GLU A 83 2.29 -8.72 3.52
C GLU A 83 0.92 -8.54 2.84
N VAL A 84 0.95 -8.09 1.59
CA VAL A 84 -0.21 -7.97 0.72
C VAL A 84 0.18 -8.50 -0.66
N GLU A 85 -0.50 -9.55 -1.13
CA GLU A 85 -0.21 -10.19 -2.42
C GLU A 85 1.27 -10.58 -2.61
N LYS A 86 1.90 -11.13 -1.56
CA LYS A 86 3.33 -11.49 -1.52
C LYS A 86 4.29 -10.30 -1.70
N HIS A 87 3.83 -9.07 -1.49
CA HIS A 87 4.64 -7.87 -1.40
C HIS A 87 4.55 -7.28 0.00
N TYR A 88 5.66 -6.73 0.51
CA TYR A 88 5.74 -6.23 1.88
C TYR A 88 5.69 -4.71 1.91
N TYR A 89 4.66 -4.16 2.56
CA TYR A 89 4.47 -2.72 2.71
C TYR A 89 4.74 -2.30 4.14
N SER A 90 5.58 -1.28 4.31
CA SER A 90 5.92 -0.77 5.64
C SER A 90 4.72 -0.06 6.30
N VAL A 91 4.67 -0.13 7.63
CA VAL A 91 3.72 0.61 8.46
C VAL A 91 4.43 1.23 9.66
N PRO A 92 3.89 2.30 10.26
CA PRO A 92 4.45 2.87 11.48
C PRO A 92 4.75 1.80 12.53
N HIS A 93 6.00 1.75 13.01
CA HIS A 93 6.46 0.75 13.98
C HIS A 93 5.68 0.75 15.31
N SER A 94 4.87 1.77 15.60
CA SER A 94 3.95 1.76 16.75
C SER A 94 2.85 0.71 16.63
N LEU A 95 2.59 0.19 15.42
CA LEU A 95 1.51 -0.75 15.10
C LEU A 95 1.97 -2.20 15.02
N LEU A 96 3.16 -2.53 15.53
CA LEU A 96 3.69 -3.90 15.56
C LEU A 96 2.68 -4.87 16.18
N ARG A 97 2.52 -6.04 15.54
CA ARG A 97 1.60 -7.12 15.92
C ARG A 97 0.10 -6.76 15.88
N LYS A 98 -0.28 -5.53 15.54
CA LYS A 98 -1.68 -5.11 15.37
C LYS A 98 -2.25 -5.63 14.05
N GLN A 99 -3.57 -5.68 13.97
CA GLN A 99 -4.29 -6.02 12.75
C GLN A 99 -4.75 -4.73 12.08
N LEU A 100 -4.56 -4.65 10.77
CA LEU A 100 -4.92 -3.52 9.93
C LEU A 100 -5.93 -3.94 8.88
N ASP A 101 -6.79 -3.02 8.50
CA ASP A 101 -7.64 -3.14 7.33
C ASP A 101 -6.86 -2.59 6.13
N VAL A 102 -6.76 -3.38 5.08
CA VAL A 102 -6.04 -3.09 3.85
C VAL A 102 -7.06 -2.84 2.77
N ARG A 103 -7.05 -1.63 2.20
CA ARG A 103 -7.82 -1.31 1.00
C ARG A 103 -6.88 -1.37 -0.21
N LEU A 104 -7.15 -2.30 -1.11
CA LEU A 104 -6.39 -2.48 -2.34
C LEU A 104 -7.17 -1.86 -3.50
N THR A 105 -6.55 -0.95 -4.23
CA THR A 105 -7.07 -0.49 -5.52
C THR A 105 -6.15 -0.98 -6.64
N GLU A 106 -6.44 -0.61 -7.89
CA GLU A 106 -5.56 -0.95 -9.02
C GLU A 106 -4.14 -0.39 -8.83
N LYS A 107 -4.03 0.82 -8.24
CA LYS A 107 -2.78 1.59 -8.19
C LYS A 107 -2.20 1.75 -6.80
N THR A 108 -3.01 1.64 -5.75
CA THR A 108 -2.55 1.95 -4.39
C THR A 108 -2.96 0.88 -3.37
N ILE A 109 -2.19 0.85 -2.29
CA ILE A 109 -2.47 0.08 -1.08
C ILE A 109 -2.61 1.09 0.06
N GLU A 110 -3.81 1.17 0.62
CA GLU A 110 -4.09 1.98 1.80
C GLU A 110 -4.21 1.07 3.03
N LEU A 111 -3.53 1.44 4.11
CA LEU A 111 -3.54 0.69 5.36
C LEU A 111 -4.27 1.52 6.41
N PHE A 112 -5.25 0.91 7.08
CA PHE A 112 -6.10 1.52 8.08
C PHE A 112 -5.96 0.81 9.43
N HIS A 113 -5.93 1.59 10.51
CA HIS A 113 -6.05 1.10 11.87
C HIS A 113 -7.24 1.79 12.52
N ARG A 114 -8.27 1.03 12.93
CA ARG A 114 -9.47 1.57 13.59
C ARG A 114 -10.16 2.70 12.80
N GLY A 115 -10.25 2.55 11.48
CA GLY A 115 -10.87 3.54 10.59
C GLY A 115 -10.00 4.73 10.21
N GLN A 116 -8.79 4.88 10.77
CA GLN A 116 -7.84 5.92 10.40
C GLN A 116 -6.78 5.38 9.45
N ARG A 117 -6.53 6.07 8.33
CA ARG A 117 -5.47 5.71 7.38
C ARG A 117 -4.10 5.98 8.01
N VAL A 118 -3.29 4.94 8.13
CA VAL A 118 -1.96 4.98 8.75
C VAL A 118 -0.81 4.93 7.73
N ALA A 119 -1.07 4.40 6.53
CA ALA A 119 -0.09 4.37 5.45
C ALA A 119 -0.78 4.36 4.08
N LEU A 120 -0.06 4.86 3.08
CA LEU A 120 -0.42 4.82 1.67
C LEU A 120 0.82 4.41 0.88
N HIS A 121 0.68 3.41 0.01
CA HIS A 121 1.75 2.96 -0.87
C HIS A 121 1.26 2.83 -2.30
N VAL A 122 2.17 2.97 -3.26
CA VAL A 122 1.92 2.55 -4.65
C VAL A 122 1.90 1.02 -4.67
N ARG A 123 0.89 0.43 -5.32
CA ARG A 123 0.76 -1.02 -5.44
C ARG A 123 1.85 -1.56 -6.38
N SER A 124 2.66 -2.46 -5.86
CA SER A 124 3.69 -3.18 -6.61
C SER A 124 3.25 -4.62 -6.86
N ARG A 125 3.48 -5.10 -8.09
CA ARG A 125 3.24 -6.51 -8.48
C ARG A 125 4.48 -7.40 -8.29
N ARG A 126 5.59 -6.84 -7.80
CA ARG A 126 6.84 -7.57 -7.62
C ARG A 126 6.78 -8.39 -6.34
N GLN A 127 6.72 -9.71 -6.47
CA GLN A 127 6.67 -10.64 -5.32
C GLN A 127 8.00 -10.67 -4.57
N GLY A 128 7.95 -10.83 -3.25
CA GLY A 128 9.11 -10.92 -2.36
C GLY A 128 9.90 -9.62 -2.18
N SER A 129 9.38 -8.49 -2.67
CA SER A 129 10.02 -7.18 -2.52
C SER A 129 9.35 -6.34 -1.43
N HIS A 130 10.06 -5.29 -0.99
CA HIS A 130 9.62 -4.39 0.07
C HIS A 130 9.41 -2.97 -0.46
N SER A 131 8.30 -2.35 -0.08
CA SER A 131 8.03 -0.92 -0.24
C SER A 131 8.08 -0.26 1.14
N THR A 132 9.25 0.31 1.45
CA THR A 132 9.56 0.82 2.79
C THR A 132 9.64 2.35 2.79
N ASN A 133 8.80 2.99 3.60
CA ASN A 133 8.91 4.41 3.91
C ASN A 133 9.80 4.59 5.16
N ALA A 134 10.82 5.42 5.05
CA ALA A 134 11.74 5.72 6.16
C ALA A 134 11.02 6.28 7.40
N GLU A 135 9.91 7.00 7.21
CA GLU A 135 9.10 7.56 8.30
C GLU A 135 8.50 6.48 9.21
N HIS A 136 8.22 5.30 8.66
CA HIS A 136 7.65 4.18 9.40
C HIS A 136 8.67 3.50 10.33
N MET A 137 9.96 3.62 10.01
CA MET A 137 11.03 2.98 10.77
C MET A 137 11.19 3.61 12.16
N PRO A 138 11.53 2.79 13.19
CA PRO A 138 11.95 3.32 14.49
C PRO A 138 13.16 4.24 14.36
N ARG A 139 13.23 5.29 15.19
CA ARG A 139 14.32 6.28 15.16
C ARG A 139 15.71 5.65 15.27
N ALA A 140 15.86 4.61 16.10
CA ALA A 140 17.12 3.89 16.24
C ALA A 140 17.53 3.14 14.97
N HIS A 141 16.56 2.54 14.27
CA HIS A 141 16.81 1.83 13.01
C HIS A 141 17.12 2.81 11.88
N ARG A 142 16.38 3.93 11.80
CA ARG A 142 16.64 5.02 10.85
C ARG A 142 18.05 5.60 11.04
N ALA A 143 18.41 5.93 12.28
CA ALA A 143 19.73 6.44 12.62
C ALA A 143 20.84 5.42 12.29
N HIS A 144 20.57 4.12 12.36
CA HIS A 144 21.55 3.08 12.01
C HIS A 144 21.78 2.96 10.50
N LEU A 145 20.72 3.08 9.68
CA LEU A 145 20.82 3.09 8.22
C LEU A 145 21.56 4.32 7.70
N GLU A 146 21.45 5.43 8.41
CA GLU A 146 22.22 6.65 8.15
C GLU A 146 23.74 6.51 8.34
N TRP A 147 24.22 5.45 9.01
CA TRP A 147 25.65 5.14 9.12
C TRP A 147 26.09 4.21 7.99
N THR A 148 26.24 4.77 6.80
CA THR A 148 26.82 4.07 5.64
C THR A 148 28.35 3.94 5.79
N PRO A 149 28.99 2.93 5.15
CA PRO A 149 30.45 2.78 5.16
C PRO A 149 31.20 4.07 4.78
N GLY A 150 30.72 4.80 3.77
CA GLY A 150 31.30 6.07 3.36
C GLY A 150 31.20 7.16 4.44
N ARG A 151 30.07 7.24 5.16
CA ARG A 151 29.90 8.21 6.24
C ARG A 151 30.74 7.86 7.46
N LEU A 152 30.89 6.57 7.77
CA LEU A 152 31.80 6.09 8.81
C LEU A 152 33.26 6.45 8.49
N LEU A 153 33.67 6.32 7.23
CA LEU A 153 35.00 6.73 6.78
C LEU A 153 35.19 8.25 6.87
N ASN A 154 34.20 9.05 6.48
CA ASN A 154 34.26 10.51 6.56
C ASN A 154 34.35 11.00 8.02
N TRP A 155 33.53 10.45 8.92
CA TRP A 155 33.64 10.73 10.35
C TRP A 155 35.01 10.31 10.89
N ALA A 156 35.53 9.16 10.48
CA ALA A 156 36.84 8.69 10.93
C ALA A 156 37.99 9.60 10.45
N VAL A 157 37.84 10.26 9.29
CA VAL A 157 38.77 11.31 8.82
C VAL A 157 38.76 12.52 9.74
N GLU A 158 37.59 12.97 10.22
CA GLU A 158 37.48 14.11 11.15
C GLU A 158 38.18 13.84 12.49
N VAL A 159 38.23 12.58 12.92
CA VAL A 159 38.94 12.17 14.15
C VAL A 159 40.46 12.03 13.90
N GLY A 160 40.86 11.46 12.75
CA GLY A 160 42.26 11.39 12.35
C GLY A 160 42.58 10.27 11.34
N PRO A 161 43.73 10.37 10.64
CA PRO A 161 44.08 9.45 9.56
C PRO A 161 44.20 7.98 10.03
N HIS A 162 44.74 7.75 11.22
CA HIS A 162 44.86 6.40 11.79
C HIS A 162 43.50 5.78 12.15
N THR A 163 42.53 6.59 12.58
CA THR A 163 41.16 6.15 12.87
C THR A 163 40.43 5.72 11.59
N ARG A 164 40.65 6.45 10.48
CA ARG A 164 40.11 6.07 9.17
C ARG A 164 40.61 4.71 8.70
N ASP A 165 41.91 4.47 8.81
CA ASP A 165 42.51 3.23 8.33
C ASP A 165 42.06 2.02 9.17
N LEU A 166 41.89 2.21 10.49
CA LEU A 166 41.26 1.20 11.37
C LEU A 166 39.81 0.90 10.97
N VAL A 167 39.00 1.94 10.75
CA VAL A 167 37.59 1.80 10.34
C VAL A 167 37.48 1.12 8.97
N LYS A 168 38.36 1.47 8.03
CA LYS A 168 38.45 0.84 6.70
C LYS A 168 38.76 -0.66 6.82
N HIS A 169 39.72 -1.03 7.67
CA HIS A 169 40.04 -2.43 7.93
C HIS A 169 38.88 -3.19 8.58
N LEU A 170 38.19 -2.59 9.55
CA LEU A 170 37.04 -3.20 10.23
C LEU A 170 35.86 -3.43 9.29
N LEU A 171 35.63 -2.53 8.33
CA LEU A 171 34.56 -2.63 7.34
C LEU A 171 34.82 -3.71 6.28
N TRP A 172 36.09 -3.90 5.88
CA TRP A 172 36.45 -4.75 4.73
C TRP A 172 36.87 -6.18 5.11
N ASN A 173 37.27 -6.43 6.37
CA ASN A 173 37.82 -7.71 6.80
C ASN A 173 36.85 -8.60 7.60
N ARG A 174 35.52 -8.40 7.53
CA ARG A 174 34.55 -9.27 8.23
C ARG A 174 33.57 -10.01 7.31
N PRO A 175 33.24 -11.29 7.58
CA PRO A 175 32.62 -12.16 6.58
C PRO A 175 31.10 -11.98 6.39
N HIS A 176 30.39 -11.32 7.30
CA HIS A 176 28.92 -11.26 7.30
C HIS A 176 28.38 -9.86 7.61
N PRO A 177 27.76 -9.17 6.62
CA PRO A 177 27.19 -7.83 6.78
C PRO A 177 26.04 -7.75 7.80
N GLU A 178 25.31 -8.85 7.97
CA GLU A 178 24.02 -8.91 8.67
C GLU A 178 24.17 -9.00 10.20
N MET A 179 25.32 -9.48 10.68
CA MET A 179 25.68 -9.54 12.11
C MET A 179 26.44 -8.30 12.61
N GLY A 180 26.65 -7.29 11.75
CA GLY A 180 27.36 -6.05 12.09
C GLY A 180 26.61 -5.11 13.06
N SER A 181 25.33 -5.36 13.30
CA SER A 181 24.46 -4.52 14.15
C SER A 181 24.86 -4.59 15.63
N SER A 182 25.32 -5.74 16.13
CA SER A 182 25.77 -5.89 17.52
C SER A 182 27.16 -5.31 17.78
N ALA A 183 28.07 -5.31 16.80
CA ALA A 183 29.43 -4.78 16.99
C ALA A 183 29.50 -3.24 17.02
N ARG A 184 28.57 -2.55 16.34
CA ARG A 184 28.45 -1.08 16.43
C ARG A 184 28.10 -0.61 17.86
N ILE A 185 27.47 -1.45 18.66
CA ILE A 185 27.19 -1.17 20.08
C ILE A 185 28.48 -1.23 20.91
N THR A 186 29.38 -2.19 20.64
CA THR A 186 30.64 -2.37 21.38
C THR A 186 31.61 -1.20 21.21
N CYS A 187 31.75 -0.66 19.99
CA CYS A 187 32.59 0.53 19.76
C CYS A 187 32.02 1.77 20.47
N ARG A 188 30.69 1.90 20.56
CA ARG A 188 30.05 3.04 21.23
C ARG A 188 30.06 2.93 22.76
N SER A 189 29.98 1.71 23.32
CA SER A 189 29.99 1.49 24.77
C SER A 189 31.38 1.67 25.38
N ASN A 190 32.46 1.36 24.66
CA ASN A 190 33.85 1.49 25.16
C ASN A 190 34.43 2.91 25.07
N ILE A 191 33.82 3.83 24.31
CA ILE A 191 34.36 5.19 24.11
C ILE A 191 33.68 6.23 25.04
N ARG A 192 32.57 5.87 25.70
CA ARG A 192 31.84 6.76 26.62
C ARG A 192 32.17 6.55 28.10
N SER A 193 33.03 5.61 28.46
CA SER A 193 33.59 5.53 29.81
C SER A 193 34.79 6.48 29.91
N PRO A 194 34.80 7.44 30.86
CA PRO A 194 36.03 8.17 31.15
C PRO A 194 36.98 7.14 31.77
N PHE A 195 37.97 6.69 30.99
CA PHE A 195 39.13 5.99 31.52
C PHE A 195 39.79 6.93 32.52
N LYS A 196 39.58 6.67 33.82
CA LYS A 196 40.36 7.30 34.88
C LYS A 196 41.79 6.78 34.75
N TYR A 197 42.66 7.57 34.17
CA TYR A 197 44.09 7.39 34.29
C TYR A 197 44.48 7.72 35.74
N THR A 198 44.81 6.73 36.55
CA THR A 198 45.61 6.92 37.76
C THR A 198 47.08 6.82 37.36
N PRO A 199 47.89 7.87 37.52
CA PRO A 199 49.32 7.78 37.25
C PRO A 199 49.97 6.88 38.31
N PHE A 200 50.77 5.93 37.85
CA PHE A 200 51.78 5.29 38.70
C PHE A 200 52.80 6.36 39.08
N VAL A 201 52.99 6.55 40.38
CA VAL A 201 54.17 7.21 40.95
C VAL A 201 54.99 6.09 41.59
N ASP A 202 56.29 6.13 41.31
CA ASP A 202 57.38 5.18 41.59
C ASP A 202 57.20 4.16 42.74
#